data_AF-A0A4R7USL0-F1
#
_entry.id   AF-A0A4R7USL0-F1
#
_cell.length_a   1.000
_cell.length_b   1.000
_cell.length_c   1.000
_cell.angle_alpha   90.00
_cell.angle_beta   90.00
_cell.angle_gamma   90.00
#
_symmetry.space_group_name_H-M   'P 1'
#
loop_
_entity.id
_entity.type
_entity.pdbx_description
1 polymer ?
#
loop_
_entity_poly.entity_id
_entity_poly.type
_entity_poly.pdbx_seq_one_letter_code
_entity_poly.pdbx_strand_id
1 'polypeptide(L)'
;MLAERIHRVAEAGRLRVPEERAMAVLHAAGRGVTLTLIGDPKADPDLSVTAREAVLAAITTDAPAAPEPGPAAAAVTLRALLSETAALTEPERALMAEWLDRIAERARTQRQR
;
A
#
# COMPACT_ATOMS: atom_id res chain seq x y z
N MET A 1 -8.11 -9.48 8.16
CA MET A 1 -8.61 -8.25 8.84
C MET A 1 -8.51 -7.02 7.91
N LEU A 2 -9.03 -5.84 8.29
CA LEU A 2 -9.00 -4.63 7.44
C LEU A 2 -7.58 -4.27 6.96
N ALA A 3 -6.58 -4.42 7.84
CA ALA A 3 -5.17 -4.20 7.50
C ALA A 3 -4.72 -5.06 6.30
N GLU A 4 -5.05 -6.35 6.28
CA GLU A 4 -4.75 -7.23 5.12
C GLU A 4 -5.45 -6.76 3.83
N ARG A 5 -6.66 -6.20 3.92
CA ARG A 5 -7.36 -5.68 2.74
C ARG A 5 -6.67 -4.43 2.20
N ILE A 6 -6.25 -3.53 3.07
CA ILE A 6 -5.50 -2.32 2.70
C ILE A 6 -4.13 -2.70 2.14
N HIS A 7 -3.45 -3.66 2.76
CA HIS A 7 -2.18 -4.17 2.26
C HIS A 7 -2.30 -4.74 0.85
N ARG A 8 -3.34 -5.54 0.55
CA ARG A 8 -3.58 -6.03 -0.82
C ARG A 8 -3.86 -4.92 -1.83
N VAL A 9 -4.51 -3.84 -1.42
CA VAL A 9 -4.72 -2.66 -2.29
C VAL A 9 -3.39 -1.93 -2.54
N ALA A 10 -2.53 -1.86 -1.52
CA ALA A 10 -1.19 -1.30 -1.65
C ALA A 10 -0.29 -2.16 -2.56
N GLU A 11 -0.28 -3.49 -2.39
CA GLU A 11 0.42 -4.43 -3.28
C GLU A 11 -0.02 -4.32 -4.74
N ALA A 12 -1.30 -3.98 -4.98
CA ALA A 12 -1.84 -3.73 -6.31
C ALA A 12 -1.46 -2.34 -6.88
N GLY A 13 -0.71 -1.52 -6.15
CA GLY A 13 -0.35 -0.15 -6.55
C GLY A 13 -1.54 0.81 -6.58
N ARG A 14 -2.61 0.51 -5.84
CA ARG A 14 -3.89 1.25 -5.92
C ARG A 14 -4.12 2.22 -4.77
N LEU A 15 -3.18 2.35 -3.84
CA LEU A 15 -3.31 3.25 -2.70
C LEU A 15 -2.71 4.62 -3.02
N ARG A 16 -3.46 5.70 -2.79
CA ARG A 16 -2.99 7.10 -3.03
C ARG A 16 -2.20 7.68 -1.86
N VAL A 17 -2.27 7.02 -0.70
CA VAL A 17 -1.69 7.47 0.57
C VAL A 17 -0.99 6.29 1.24
N PRO A 18 -0.12 6.50 2.24
CA PRO A 18 0.45 5.39 3.01
C PRO A 18 -0.62 4.52 3.70
N GLU A 19 -0.33 3.24 3.92
CA GLU A 19 -1.25 2.27 4.51
C GLU A 19 -1.81 2.72 5.87
N GLU A 20 -0.97 3.28 6.76
CA GLU A 20 -1.44 3.75 8.07
C GLU A 20 -2.46 4.87 7.94
N ARG A 21 -2.27 5.78 6.98
CA ARG A 21 -3.20 6.87 6.72
C ARG A 21 -4.53 6.37 6.16
N ALA A 22 -4.48 5.43 5.21
CA ALA A 22 -5.69 4.80 4.67
C ALA A 22 -6.52 4.11 5.76
N MET A 23 -5.85 3.36 6.64
CA MET A 23 -6.49 2.73 7.81
C MET A 23 -7.14 3.77 8.73
N ALA A 24 -6.40 4.83 9.08
CA ALA A 24 -6.88 5.86 10.00
C ALA A 24 -8.12 6.58 9.46
N VAL A 25 -8.10 6.97 8.18
CA VAL A 25 -9.23 7.65 7.52
C VAL A 25 -10.46 6.75 7.49
N LEU A 26 -10.32 5.50 7.04
CA LEU A 26 -11.44 4.56 6.95
C LEU A 26 -12.03 4.26 8.33
N HIS A 27 -11.19 4.09 9.35
CA HIS A 27 -11.64 3.83 10.71
C HIS A 27 -12.35 5.05 11.32
N ALA A 28 -11.82 6.26 11.14
CA ALA A 28 -12.44 7.49 11.61
C ALA A 28 -13.81 7.72 10.94
N ALA A 29 -13.90 7.57 9.62
CA ALA A 29 -15.14 7.71 8.88
C ALA A 29 -16.20 6.68 9.29
N GLY A 30 -15.83 5.40 9.38
CA GLY A 30 -16.74 4.34 9.80
C GLY A 30 -17.28 4.56 11.21
N ARG A 31 -16.44 5.03 12.14
CA ARG A 31 -16.87 5.41 13.50
C ARG A 31 -17.83 6.59 13.49
N GLY A 32 -17.51 7.66 12.77
CA GLY A 32 -18.36 8.85 12.67
C GLY A 32 -19.74 8.52 12.12
N VAL A 33 -19.80 7.82 10.99
CA VAL A 33 -21.05 7.34 10.38
C VAL A 33 -21.86 6.49 11.37
N THR A 34 -21.23 5.54 12.04
CA THR A 34 -21.91 4.67 13.01
C THR A 34 -22.53 5.48 14.15
N LEU A 35 -21.77 6.41 14.72
CA LEU A 35 -22.26 7.28 15.80
C LEU A 35 -23.41 8.17 15.33
N THR A 36 -23.33 8.71 14.11
CA THR A 36 -24.41 9.52 13.52
C THR A 36 -25.69 8.70 13.33
N LEU A 37 -25.61 7.51 12.73
CA LEU A 37 -26.77 6.67 12.45
C LEU A 37 -27.45 6.16 13.73
N ILE A 38 -26.69 5.85 14.79
CA ILE A 38 -27.25 5.41 16.07
C ILE A 38 -27.83 6.60 16.85
N GLY A 39 -27.23 7.78 16.71
CA GLY A 39 -27.61 8.98 17.46
C GLY A 39 -28.88 9.67 16.97
N ASP A 40 -29.28 9.46 15.70
CA ASP A 40 -30.46 10.08 15.10
C ASP A 40 -31.30 9.07 14.31
N PRO A 41 -32.52 8.70 14.77
CA PRO A 41 -33.44 7.82 14.05
C PRO A 41 -33.90 8.35 12.68
N LYS A 42 -33.72 9.65 12.40
CA LYS A 42 -34.04 10.26 11.10
C LYS A 42 -32.83 10.39 10.19
N ALA A 43 -31.65 9.91 10.63
CA ALA A 43 -30.46 9.94 9.80
C ALA A 43 -30.69 9.20 8.48
N ASP A 44 -30.10 9.74 7.42
CA ASP A 44 -30.16 9.15 6.10
C ASP A 44 -29.58 7.71 6.11
N PRO A 45 -30.37 6.67 5.77
CA PRO A 45 -29.87 5.31 5.74
C PRO A 45 -28.74 5.10 4.73
N ASP A 46 -28.65 5.93 3.69
CA ASP A 46 -27.62 5.83 2.64
C ASP A 46 -26.31 6.55 3.01
N LEU A 47 -26.24 7.21 4.18
CA LEU A 47 -25.04 7.91 4.65
C LEU A 47 -23.81 7.00 4.68
N SER A 48 -23.99 5.74 5.08
CA SER A 48 -22.89 4.76 5.15
C SER A 48 -22.29 4.45 3.78
N VAL A 49 -23.15 4.29 2.76
CA VAL A 49 -22.71 4.03 1.39
C VAL A 49 -21.98 5.26 0.84
N THR A 50 -22.57 6.44 1.00
CA THR A 50 -21.98 7.70 0.53
C THR A 50 -20.61 7.96 1.16
N ALA A 51 -20.49 7.81 2.48
CA ALA A 51 -19.23 7.99 3.19
C ALA A 51 -18.17 6.96 2.77
N ARG A 52 -18.57 5.69 2.54
CA ARG A 52 -17.67 4.65 2.03
C ARG A 52 -17.10 5.04 0.68
N GLU A 53 -17.94 5.42 -0.28
CA GLU A 53 -17.48 5.81 -1.62
C GLU A 53 -16.57 7.04 -1.57
N ALA A 54 -16.90 8.03 -0.75
CA ALA A 54 -16.05 9.21 -0.56
C ALA A 54 -14.66 8.85 -0.01
N VAL A 55 -14.60 7.96 0.99
CA VAL A 55 -13.32 7.49 1.53
C VAL A 55 -12.53 6.67 0.51
N LEU A 56 -13.18 5.75 -0.19
CA LEU A 56 -12.51 4.93 -1.22
C LEU A 56 -11.96 5.81 -2.34
N ALA A 57 -12.73 6.79 -2.80
CA ALA A 57 -12.29 7.77 -3.78
C ALA A 57 -11.11 8.60 -3.26
N ALA A 58 -11.06 8.94 -1.96
CA ALA A 58 -9.96 9.69 -1.39
C ALA A 58 -8.66 8.85 -1.28
N ILE A 59 -8.76 7.59 -0.88
CA ILE A 59 -7.59 6.77 -0.53
C ILE A 59 -7.12 5.82 -1.64
N THR A 60 -7.95 5.57 -2.67
CA THR A 60 -7.62 4.65 -3.76
C THR A 60 -7.56 5.34 -5.12
N THR A 61 -6.82 4.74 -6.04
CA THR A 61 -6.75 5.13 -7.45
C THR A 61 -7.17 3.97 -8.35
N ASP A 62 -7.50 4.30 -9.61
CA ASP A 62 -7.59 3.31 -10.67
C ASP A 62 -6.24 2.61 -10.85
N ALA A 63 -6.28 1.36 -11.32
CA ALA A 63 -5.09 0.56 -11.51
C ALA A 63 -4.05 1.33 -12.35
N PRO A 64 -2.76 1.33 -11.94
CA PRO A 64 -1.73 2.04 -12.69
C PRO A 64 -1.65 1.50 -14.13
N ALA A 65 -1.47 2.41 -15.10
CA ALA A 65 -1.45 2.09 -16.54
C ALA A 65 -0.35 1.10 -16.94
N ALA A 66 0.67 0.94 -16.10
CA ALA A 66 1.64 -0.13 -16.14
C ALA A 66 1.73 -0.78 -14.76
N PRO A 67 1.84 -2.12 -14.67
CA PRO A 67 2.11 -2.77 -13.40
C PRO A 67 3.42 -2.20 -12.83
N GLU A 68 3.39 -1.79 -11.57
CA GLU A 68 4.61 -1.39 -10.88
C GLU A 68 5.64 -2.54 -10.97
N PRO A 69 6.94 -2.21 -11.13
CA PRO A 69 7.98 -3.23 -11.18
C PRO A 69 7.90 -4.08 -9.92
N GLY A 70 7.52 -5.36 -10.10
CA GLY A 70 7.42 -6.29 -8.97
C GLY A 70 8.73 -6.39 -8.19
N PRO A 71 8.72 -7.02 -6.99
CA PRO A 71 9.85 -6.97 -6.05
C PRO A 71 11.22 -7.28 -6.65
N ALA A 72 11.30 -8.19 -7.63
CA ALA A 72 12.53 -8.48 -8.37
C ALA A 72 13.05 -7.28 -9.17
N ALA A 73 12.17 -6.62 -9.92
CA ALA A 73 12.53 -5.48 -10.76
C ALA A 73 12.88 -4.26 -9.90
N ALA A 74 12.16 -4.04 -8.80
CA ALA A 74 12.51 -3.04 -7.80
C ALA A 74 13.88 -3.32 -7.17
N ALA A 75 14.14 -4.57 -6.77
CA ALA A 75 15.42 -4.97 -6.19
C ALA A 75 16.60 -4.80 -7.16
N VAL A 76 16.45 -5.21 -8.43
CA VAL A 76 17.46 -5.00 -9.47
C VAL A 76 17.72 -3.51 -9.71
N THR A 77 16.66 -2.69 -9.76
CA THR A 77 16.78 -1.25 -9.95
C THR A 77 17.52 -0.60 -8.80
N LEU A 78 17.12 -0.89 -7.55
CA LEU A 78 17.78 -0.36 -6.37
C LEU A 78 19.21 -0.86 -6.24
N ARG A 79 19.49 -2.12 -6.62
CA ARG A 79 20.85 -2.69 -6.61
C ARG A 79 21.79 -1.93 -7.55
N ALA A 80 21.31 -1.54 -8.73
CA ALA A 80 22.07 -0.75 -9.69
C ALA A 80 22.39 0.65 -9.16
N LEU A 81 21.44 1.27 -8.46
CA LEU A 81 21.59 2.63 -7.90
C LEU A 81 22.31 2.65 -6.55
N LEU A 82 22.53 1.50 -5.91
CA LEU A 82 23.04 1.41 -4.53
C LEU A 82 24.42 2.06 -4.34
N SER A 83 25.24 2.09 -5.39
CA SER A 83 26.56 2.73 -5.37
C SER A 83 26.50 4.26 -5.25
N GLU A 84 25.36 4.86 -5.61
CA GLU A 84 25.12 6.30 -5.55
C GLU A 84 24.48 6.72 -4.21
N THR A 85 24.15 5.75 -3.34
CA THR A 85 23.48 6.01 -2.06
C THR A 85 24.48 6.45 -0.98
N ALA A 86 24.52 7.75 -0.72
CA ALA A 86 25.35 8.36 0.33
C ALA A 86 24.82 8.16 1.76
N ALA A 87 23.57 7.72 1.91
CA ALA A 87 22.91 7.55 3.22
C ALA A 87 23.39 6.31 4.01
N LEU A 88 24.15 5.40 3.38
CA LEU A 88 24.60 4.15 3.96
C LEU A 88 26.13 4.17 4.14
N THR A 89 26.61 3.48 5.16
CA THR A 89 28.02 3.13 5.30
C THR A 89 28.40 1.99 4.36
N GLU A 90 29.70 1.73 4.20
CA GLU A 90 30.18 0.65 3.32
C GLU A 90 29.65 -0.74 3.73
N PRO A 91 29.66 -1.12 5.03
CA PRO A 91 29.09 -2.40 5.45
C PRO A 91 27.57 -2.49 5.20
N GLU A 92 26.84 -1.40 5.38
CA GLU A 92 25.40 -1.35 5.15
C GLU A 92 25.05 -1.48 3.66
N ARG A 93 25.85 -0.86 2.76
CA ARG A 93 25.73 -1.08 1.31
C ARG A 93 25.98 -2.53 0.93
N ALA A 94 27.01 -3.16 1.51
CA ALA A 94 27.30 -4.57 1.22
C ALA A 94 26.15 -5.49 1.68
N LEU A 95 25.56 -5.24 2.85
CA LEU A 95 24.42 -6.00 3.36
C LEU A 95 23.16 -5.78 2.51
N MET A 96 22.88 -4.53 2.14
CA MET A 96 21.74 -4.20 1.28
C MET A 96 21.89 -4.85 -0.10
N ALA A 97 23.10 -4.86 -0.67
CA ALA A 97 23.40 -5.56 -1.91
C ALA A 97 23.01 -7.05 -1.84
N GLU A 98 23.44 -7.76 -0.79
CA GLU A 98 23.12 -9.17 -0.61
C GLU A 98 21.61 -9.42 -0.54
N TRP A 99 20.89 -8.59 0.22
CA TRP A 99 19.44 -8.74 0.35
C TRP A 99 18.70 -8.50 -0.97
N LEU A 100 19.10 -7.48 -1.73
CA LEU A 100 18.50 -7.19 -3.03
C LEU A 100 18.78 -8.31 -4.03
N ASP A 101 20.00 -8.85 -4.07
CA ASP A 101 20.36 -9.98 -4.93
C ASP A 101 19.52 -11.23 -4.58
N ARG A 102 19.29 -11.50 -3.29
CA ARG A 102 18.43 -12.60 -2.82
C ARG A 102 16.95 -12.41 -3.17
N ILE A 103 16.43 -11.18 -3.10
CA ILE A 103 15.05 -10.86 -3.49
C ILE A 103 14.87 -11.06 -5.00
N ALA A 104 15.82 -10.57 -5.80
CA ALA A 104 15.81 -10.72 -7.24
C ALA A 104 15.80 -12.20 -7.66
N GLU A 105 16.60 -13.03 -7.00
CA GLU A 105 16.68 -14.46 -7.32
C GLU A 105 15.43 -15.24 -6.90
N ARG A 106 14.90 -15.01 -5.68
CA ARG A 106 13.66 -15.68 -5.22
C ARG A 106 12.47 -15.40 -6.11
N ALA A 107 12.33 -14.17 -6.60
CA ALA A 107 11.23 -13.80 -7.49
C ALA A 107 11.35 -14.44 -8.89
N ARG A 108 12.56 -14.70 -9.39
CA ARG A 108 12.78 -15.49 -10.62
C ARG A 108 12.30 -16.94 -10.44
N THR A 109 12.64 -17.56 -9.31
CA THR A 109 12.23 -18.94 -9.00
C THR A 109 10.70 -19.08 -8.87
N GLN A 110 10.02 -18.06 -8.34
CA GLN A 110 8.56 -18.06 -8.22
C GLN A 110 7.82 -17.90 -9.56
N ARG A 111 8.42 -17.21 -10.54
CA ARG A 111 7.80 -17.00 -11.87
C ARG A 111 7.87 -18.23 -12.78
N GLN A 112 8.71 -19.21 -12.43
CA GLN A 112 8.92 -20.45 -13.18
C GLN A 112 8.08 -21.63 -12.67
N ARG A 113 7.25 -21.42 -11.65
CA ARG A 113 6.32 -22.39 -11.06
C ARG A 113 4.89 -22.01 -11.40
#